data_AF-A0A1S9D2Z2-F1
#
_entry.id   AF-A0A1S9D2Z2-F1
#
_cell.length_a   1.000
_cell.length_b   1.000
_cell.length_c   1.000
_cell.angle_alpha   90.00
_cell.angle_beta   90.00
_cell.angle_gamma   90.00
#
_symmetry.space_group_name_H-M   'P 1'
#
loop_
_entity.id
_entity.type
_entity.pdbx_description
1 polymer ?
#
loop_
_entity_poly.entity_id
_entity_poly.type
_entity_poly.pdbx_seq_one_letter_code
_entity_poly.pdbx_strand_id
1 'polypeptide(L)'
;MPSVRVRDNEPFDIALRRFKRACEKAGVLAEVHRREFYEKPTQVRKRKAAAAVKRWQKKLARTQARLTPSAFGQRGKPIVRRFHRGSYADAARA
;
A
#
# COMPACT_ATOMS: atom_id res chain seq x y z
N MET A 1 -20.19 19.36 10.23
CA MET A 1 -19.52 19.10 11.52
C MET A 1 -20.16 17.87 12.15
N PRO A 2 -19.42 16.86 12.62
CA PRO A 2 -20.01 15.66 13.21
C PRO A 2 -20.67 15.95 14.56
N SER A 3 -21.91 15.51 14.74
CA SER A 3 -22.66 15.61 16.01
C SER A 3 -23.06 14.21 16.48
N VAL A 4 -22.70 13.86 17.71
CA VAL A 4 -23.09 12.58 18.34
C VAL A 4 -23.86 12.89 19.62
N ARG A 5 -25.13 12.47 19.68
CA ARG A 5 -25.93 12.56 20.90
C ARG A 5 -25.70 11.31 21.75
N VAL A 6 -25.35 11.50 23.01
CA VAL A 6 -25.19 10.41 23.99
C VAL A 6 -26.59 9.90 24.35
N ARG A 7 -26.75 8.58 24.43
CA ARG A 7 -27.99 7.92 24.89
C ARG A 7 -27.73 7.36 26.28
N ASP A 8 -28.73 7.40 27.16
CA ASP A 8 -28.56 7.08 28.59
C ASP A 8 -28.21 5.61 28.88
N ASN A 9 -28.47 4.71 27.93
CA ASN A 9 -28.14 3.27 28.02
C ASN A 9 -26.76 2.90 27.45
N GLU A 10 -25.90 3.87 27.13
CA GLU A 10 -24.53 3.61 26.65
C GLU A 10 -23.48 4.17 27.62
N PRO A 11 -22.42 3.41 27.95
CA PRO A 11 -21.29 3.96 28.69
C PRO A 11 -20.59 5.04 27.86
N PHE A 12 -20.19 6.13 28.52
CA PHE A 12 -19.62 7.34 27.93
C PHE A 12 -18.44 7.06 26.97
N ASP A 13 -17.61 6.08 27.28
CA ASP A 13 -16.44 5.69 26.46
C ASP A 13 -16.83 5.22 25.05
N ILE A 14 -18.00 4.57 24.91
CA ILE A 14 -18.49 4.11 23.61
C ILE A 14 -18.98 5.30 22.78
N ALA A 15 -19.62 6.29 23.41
CA ALA A 15 -20.02 7.52 22.74
C ALA A 15 -18.81 8.32 22.26
N LEU A 16 -17.75 8.42 23.08
CA LEU A 16 -16.50 9.09 22.69
C LEU A 16 -15.83 8.40 21.50
N ARG A 17 -15.79 7.05 21.50
CA ARG A 17 -15.25 6.28 20.38
C ARG A 17 -16.05 6.50 19.09
N ARG A 18 -17.37 6.62 19.18
CA ARG A 18 -18.26 6.92 18.04
C ARG A 18 -18.01 8.31 17.50
N PHE A 19 -17.81 9.29 18.39
CA PHE A 19 -17.47 10.65 18.01
C PHE A 19 -16.12 10.73 17.29
N LYS A 20 -15.07 10.09 17.82
CA LYS A 20 -13.76 10.02 17.14
C LYS A 20 -13.87 9.45 15.73
N ARG A 21 -14.58 8.32 15.57
CA ARG A 21 -14.86 7.73 14.25
C ARG A 21 -15.67 8.64 13.33
N ALA A 22 -16.64 9.40 13.88
CA ALA A 22 -17.42 10.35 13.11
C ALA A 22 -16.56 11.53 12.60
N CYS A 23 -15.62 12.03 13.42
CA CYS A 23 -14.63 13.04 13.03
C CYS A 23 -13.66 12.52 11.95
N GLU A 24 -13.17 11.29 12.09
CA GLU A 24 -12.32 10.64 11.09
C GLU A 24 -13.07 10.42 9.78
N LYS A 25 -14.32 9.94 9.83
CA LYS A 25 -15.17 9.72 8.66
C LYS A 25 -15.50 11.03 7.94
N ALA A 26 -15.79 12.08 8.70
CA ALA A 26 -16.00 13.41 8.14
C ALA A 26 -14.71 14.02 7.58
N GLY A 27 -13.53 13.47 7.92
CA GLY A 27 -12.24 13.90 7.38
C GLY A 27 -11.84 15.31 7.81
N VAL A 28 -12.38 15.81 8.92
CA VAL A 28 -12.18 17.21 9.38
C VAL A 28 -10.70 17.53 9.55
N LEU A 29 -9.94 16.61 10.17
CA LEU A 29 -8.49 16.77 10.34
C LEU A 29 -7.75 16.78 9.00
N ALA A 30 -8.12 15.92 8.06
CA ALA A 30 -7.51 15.88 6.73
C ALA A 30 -7.82 17.14 5.92
N GLU A 31 -8.99 17.74 6.13
CA GLU A 31 -9.38 18.99 5.51
C GLU A 31 -8.58 20.18 6.06
N VAL A 32 -8.34 20.23 7.37
CA VAL A 32 -7.48 21.25 8.01
C VAL A 32 -6.08 21.19 7.41
N HIS A 33 -5.44 20.02 7.42
CA HIS A 33 -4.07 19.85 6.88
C HIS A 33 -3.98 20.19 5.38
N ARG A 34 -5.06 19.96 4.62
CA ARG A 34 -5.11 20.31 3.19
C ARG A 34 -5.26 21.82 2.96
N ARG A 35 -5.79 22.57 3.93
CA ARG A 35 -6.05 24.02 3.85
C ARG A 35 -4.96 24.87 4.49
N GLU A 36 -4.03 24.27 5.23
CA GLU A 36 -2.90 24.96 5.88
C GLU A 36 -2.04 25.76 4.89
N PHE A 37 -1.92 25.30 3.65
CA PHE A 37 -1.14 25.97 2.62
C PHE A 37 -1.93 26.11 1.33
N TYR A 38 -1.69 27.21 0.60
CA TYR A 38 -2.22 27.37 -0.75
C TYR A 38 -1.53 26.38 -1.69
N GLU A 39 -2.32 25.48 -2.27
CA GLU A 39 -1.85 24.58 -3.32
C GLU A 39 -2.27 25.12 -4.68
N LYS A 40 -1.30 25.32 -5.59
CA LYS A 40 -1.61 25.76 -6.96
C LYS A 40 -2.54 24.74 -7.64
N PRO A 41 -3.51 25.18 -8.46
CA PRO A 41 -4.48 24.28 -9.08
C PRO A 41 -3.83 23.17 -9.93
N THR A 42 -2.69 23.44 -10.55
CA THR A 42 -1.88 22.46 -11.28
C THR A 42 -1.27 21.39 -10.37
N GLN A 43 -0.82 21.74 -9.17
CA GLN A 43 -0.30 20.78 -8.18
C GLN A 43 -1.41 19.86 -7.67
N VAL A 44 -2.60 20.40 -7.40
CA VAL A 44 -3.79 19.61 -7.00
C VAL A 44 -4.12 18.56 -8.06
N ARG A 45 -4.12 18.96 -9.35
CA ARG A 45 -4.40 18.05 -10.48
C ARG A 45 -3.34 16.93 -10.58
N LYS A 46 -2.06 17.29 -10.48
CA LYS A 46 -0.95 16.31 -10.50
C LYS A 46 -1.04 15.32 -9.34
N ARG A 47 -1.30 15.79 -8.11
CA ARG A 47 -1.46 14.93 -6.93
C ARG A 47 -2.62 13.94 -7.07
N LYS A 48 -3.78 14.41 -7.57
CA LYS A 48 -4.95 13.56 -7.81
C LYS A 48 -4.68 12.49 -8.87
N ALA A 49 -4.02 12.85 -9.97
CA ALA A 49 -3.66 11.91 -11.03
C ALA A 49 -2.71 10.82 -10.52
N ALA A 50 -1.63 11.19 -9.83
CA ALA A 50 -0.68 10.25 -9.25
C ALA A 50 -1.35 9.31 -8.24
N ALA A 51 -2.24 9.83 -7.39
CA ALA A 51 -3.01 9.01 -6.45
C ALA A 51 -3.94 8.01 -7.15
N ALA A 52 -4.55 8.40 -8.27
CA ALA A 52 -5.42 7.51 -9.05
C ALA A 52 -4.62 6.34 -9.68
N VAL A 53 -3.48 6.66 -10.30
CA VAL A 53 -2.58 5.66 -10.90
C VAL A 53 -2.10 4.66 -9.84
N LYS A 54 -1.65 5.15 -8.68
CA LYS A 54 -1.19 4.27 -7.58
C LYS A 54 -2.31 3.37 -7.05
N ARG A 55 -3.55 3.88 -6.93
CA ARG A 55 -4.71 3.06 -6.52
C ARG A 55 -5.02 1.97 -7.54
N TRP A 56 -4.95 2.30 -8.84
CA TRP A 56 -5.16 1.34 -9.92
C TRP A 56 -4.11 0.22 -9.92
N GLN A 57 -2.83 0.59 -9.84
CA GLN A 57 -1.72 -0.37 -9.73
C GLN A 57 -1.89 -1.30 -8.51
N LYS A 58 -2.25 -0.74 -7.36
CA LYS A 58 -2.53 -1.55 -6.15
C LYS A 58 -3.73 -2.48 -6.33
N LYS A 59 -4.78 -2.05 -7.03
CA LYS A 59 -5.94 -2.88 -7.35
C LYS A 59 -5.52 -4.07 -8.22
N LEU A 60 -4.78 -3.82 -9.29
CA LEU A 60 -4.26 -4.86 -10.18
C LEU A 60 -3.35 -5.85 -9.46
N ALA A 61 -2.43 -5.37 -8.61
CA ALA A 61 -1.58 -6.23 -7.81
C ALA A 61 -2.39 -7.13 -6.86
N ARG A 62 -3.44 -6.57 -6.21
CA ARG A 62 -4.32 -7.34 -5.33
C ARG A 62 -5.17 -8.36 -6.07
N THR A 63 -5.67 -8.04 -7.27
CA THR A 63 -6.40 -9.02 -8.09
C THR A 63 -5.47 -10.12 -8.58
N GLN A 64 -4.25 -9.78 -9.00
CA GLN A 64 -3.25 -10.75 -9.44
C GLN A 64 -2.85 -11.69 -8.28
N ALA A 65 -2.58 -11.15 -7.09
CA ALA A 65 -2.26 -11.94 -5.90
C ALA A 65 -3.41 -12.85 -5.40
N ARG A 66 -4.67 -12.53 -5.75
CA ARG A 66 -5.82 -13.41 -5.47
C ARG A 66 -5.97 -14.52 -6.50
N LEU A 67 -5.61 -14.24 -7.75
CA LEU A 67 -5.70 -15.18 -8.88
C LEU A 67 -4.50 -16.13 -8.94
N THR A 68 -3.36 -15.75 -8.37
CA THR A 68 -2.23 -16.64 -8.14
C THR A 68 -2.21 -17.02 -6.66
N PRO A 69 -2.75 -18.19 -6.25
CA PRO A 69 -2.33 -18.76 -4.99
C PRO A 69 -0.81 -18.94 -5.11
N SER A 70 -0.06 -18.23 -4.27
CA SER A 70 1.34 -18.54 -4.07
C SER A 70 1.43 -20.04 -3.81
N ALA A 71 2.17 -20.75 -4.66
CA ALA A 71 2.69 -22.06 -4.35
C ALA A 71 3.57 -21.91 -3.09
N PHE A 72 2.92 -21.87 -1.94
CA PHE A 72 3.54 -21.94 -0.64
C PHE A 72 4.05 -23.38 -0.51
N GLY A 73 5.31 -23.58 -0.92
CA GLY A 73 6.04 -24.81 -0.65
C GLY A 73 6.30 -25.72 -1.84
N GLN A 74 7.05 -25.26 -2.84
CA GLN A 74 7.95 -26.13 -3.62
C GLN A 74 9.21 -25.35 -4.04
N ARG A 75 10.10 -25.05 -3.08
CA ARG A 75 11.51 -24.77 -3.41
C ARG A 75 12.29 -26.08 -3.44
N GLY A 76 12.02 -26.91 -4.44
CA GLY A 76 13.05 -27.78 -4.98
C GLY A 76 13.97 -26.88 -5.81
N LYS A 77 15.05 -26.36 -5.21
CA LYS A 77 16.11 -25.73 -6.01
C LYS A 77 16.59 -26.79 -7.00
N PRO A 78 16.66 -26.55 -8.32
CA PRO A 78 17.40 -27.47 -9.17
C PRO A 78 18.85 -27.45 -8.68
N ILE A 79 19.31 -28.59 -8.15
CA ILE A 79 20.73 -28.85 -7.96
C ILE A 79 21.31 -28.83 -9.37
N VAL A 80 21.78 -27.66 -9.79
CA VAL A 80 22.71 -27.57 -10.90
C VAL A 80 23.98 -28.28 -10.43
N ARG A 81 24.10 -29.57 -10.79
CA ARG A 81 25.37 -30.29 -10.73
C ARG A 81 26.36 -29.49 -11.58
N ARG A 82 27.20 -28.72 -10.91
CA ARG A 82 28.34 -28.01 -11.48
C ARG A 82 29.30 -29.09 -12.00
N PHE A 83 29.09 -29.55 -13.23
CA PHE A 83 30.05 -30.40 -13.90
C PHE A 83 31.28 -29.57 -14.22
N HIS A 84 32.41 -29.98 -13.63
CA HIS A 84 33.74 -29.60 -14.06
C HIS A 84 33.89 -29.87 -15.56
N ARG A 85 34.12 -28.81 -16.33
CA ARG A 85 35.12 -28.80 -17.41
C ARG A 85 36.05 -27.65 -17.02
N GLY A 86 37.23 -27.91 -16.47
CA GLY A 86 38.32 -28.49 -17.23
C GLY A 86 39.16 -27.31 -17.71
N SER A 87 40.12 -26.91 -16.87
CA SER A 87 41.10 -25.86 -17.10
C SER A 87 42.02 -26.25 -18.25
N TYR A 88 41.99 -25.54 -19.38
CA TYR A 88 43.12 -25.41 -20.32
C TYR A 88 42.84 -24.21 -21.23
N ALA A 89 43.19 -23.01 -20.76
CA ALA A 89 43.18 -21.81 -21.60
C ALA A 89 44.40 -20.89 -21.33
N ASP A 90 45.51 -21.47 -20.84
CA ASP A 90 46.77 -20.74 -20.56
C ASP A 90 48.00 -21.40 -21.24
N ALA A 91 47.85 -21.91 -22.45
CA ALA A 91 49.00 -22.41 -23.23
C ALA A 91 48.77 -22.30 -24.74
N ALA A 92 48.98 -21.11 -25.33
CA ALA A 92 49.30 -20.93 -26.77
C ALA A 92 49.53 -19.43 -27.13
N ARG A 93 50.50 -18.78 -26.45
CA ARG A 93 51.26 -17.67 -27.05
C ARG A 93 52.75 -18.01 -26.90
N ALA A 94 53.20 -18.89 -27.78
CA ALA A 94 54.57 -19.10 -28.21
C ALA A 94 54.49 -19.75 -29.59
#